data_AF-E3H5L0-F1
#
_entry.id   AF-E3H5L0-F1
#
_cell.length_a   1.000
_cell.length_b   1.000
_cell.length_c   1.000
_cell.angle_alpha   90.00
_cell.angle_beta   90.00
_cell.angle_gamma   90.00
#
_symmetry.space_group_name_H-M   'P 1'
#
loop_
_entity.id
_entity.type
_entity.pdbx_description
1 polymer ?
#
loop_
_entity_poly.entity_id
_entity_poly.type
_entity_poly.pdbx_seq_one_letter_code
_entity_poly.pdbx_strand_id
1 'polypeptide(L)'
;MNHGPGLTFRFLAAQVLVVVISLLMAAAVATMVGPTLFHDHMLMTGREDPSLELFHAEQAYRDANLITLAVALPTALISALLASLWLSRRLRTPLQDLTRAATSLTVGNYRIRVPAGEAGPEVTTLAHAFNTMADRLEHTEQVRRQMLSNLAHEMGTPLSVLTVYLDGLQDGVVDWNNATHTIMADQLARLTRLMEDIDDVSRAQEHRIDLDLAEEGFGDLLHTAAAAGGLMLTKASIYRSRLLRTPPGCSWTGNASAR
;
A
#
# COMPACT_ATOMS: atom_id res chain seq x y z
N MET A 1 15.07 -21.01 2.29
CA MET A 1 15.30 -19.64 1.80
C MET A 1 16.53 -19.08 2.49
N ASN A 2 17.65 -18.93 1.78
CA ASN A 2 18.85 -18.33 2.33
C ASN A 2 18.67 -16.80 2.32
N HIS A 3 18.20 -16.25 3.44
CA HIS A 3 18.27 -14.81 3.64
C HIS A 3 19.75 -14.45 3.80
N GLY A 4 20.30 -13.80 2.77
CA GLY A 4 21.63 -13.22 2.87
C GLY A 4 21.73 -12.30 4.08
N PRO A 5 22.93 -12.09 4.63
CA PRO A 5 23.12 -11.32 5.84
C PRO A 5 22.42 -9.95 5.76
N GLY A 6 21.57 -9.67 6.76
CA GLY A 6 20.78 -8.44 6.85
C GLY A 6 21.64 -7.17 6.83
N LEU A 7 21.00 -6.03 6.56
CA LEU A 7 21.69 -4.73 6.54
C LEU A 7 22.47 -4.48 7.84
N THR A 8 21.86 -4.81 8.98
CA THR A 8 22.45 -4.70 10.32
C THR A 8 23.69 -5.58 10.48
N PHE A 9 23.66 -6.80 9.97
CA PHE A 9 24.81 -7.71 10.01
C PHE A 9 25.97 -7.20 9.16
N ARG A 10 25.70 -6.69 7.95
CA ARG A 10 26.76 -6.15 7.07
C ARG A 10 27.37 -4.88 7.65
N PHE A 11 26.55 -4.05 8.29
CA PHE A 11 27.00 -2.86 9.01
C PHE A 11 27.88 -3.23 10.20
N LEU A 12 27.43 -4.18 11.04
CA LEU A 12 28.22 -4.69 12.15
C LEU A 12 29.52 -5.34 11.67
N ALA A 13 29.49 -6.13 10.60
CA ALA A 13 30.69 -6.73 10.03
C ALA A 13 31.69 -5.68 9.54
N ALA A 14 31.22 -4.62 8.87
CA ALA A 14 32.06 -3.51 8.43
C ALA A 14 32.65 -2.72 9.62
N GLN A 15 31.85 -2.46 10.65
CA GLN A 15 32.33 -1.79 11.88
C GLN A 15 33.32 -2.66 12.65
N VAL A 16 33.05 -3.96 12.79
CA VAL A 16 33.95 -4.92 13.44
C VAL A 16 35.25 -5.01 12.67
N LEU A 17 35.23 -5.08 11.33
CA LEU A 17 36.43 -5.05 10.50
C LEU A 17 37.26 -3.78 10.76
N VAL A 18 36.60 -2.61 10.77
CA VAL A 18 37.22 -1.33 11.07
C VAL A 18 37.87 -1.31 12.46
N VAL A 19 37.15 -1.79 13.48
CA VAL A 19 37.65 -1.84 14.86
C VAL A 19 38.82 -2.82 14.97
N VAL A 20 38.72 -3.98 14.33
CA VAL A 20 39.80 -4.99 14.30
C VAL A 20 41.04 -4.43 13.62
N ILE A 21 40.90 -3.78 12.45
CA ILE A 21 42.04 -3.14 11.76
C ILE A 21 42.65 -2.06 12.64
N SER A 22 41.83 -1.22 13.30
CA SER A 22 42.32 -0.15 14.19
C SER A 22 43.05 -0.72 15.41
N LEU A 23 42.52 -1.80 16.00
CA LEU A 23 43.12 -2.49 17.15
C LEU A 23 44.44 -3.17 16.77
N LEU A 24 44.47 -3.87 15.63
CA LEU A 24 45.67 -4.50 15.09
C LEU A 24 46.75 -3.46 14.79
N MET A 25 46.37 -2.32 14.21
CA MET A 25 47.31 -1.25 13.90
C MET A 25 47.87 -0.61 15.18
N ALA A 26 47.02 -0.35 16.18
CA ALA A 26 47.46 0.15 17.48
C ALA A 26 48.39 -0.85 18.20
N ALA A 27 48.06 -2.14 18.18
CA ALA A 27 48.90 -3.19 18.76
C ALA A 27 50.24 -3.34 18.03
N ALA A 28 50.24 -3.25 16.69
CA ALA A 28 51.47 -3.26 15.90
C ALA A 28 52.37 -2.07 16.23
N VAL A 29 51.81 -0.86 16.36
CA VAL A 29 52.57 0.33 16.76
C VAL A 29 53.14 0.18 18.18
N ALA A 30 52.32 -0.27 19.14
CA ALA A 30 52.78 -0.46 20.52
C ALA A 30 53.90 -1.51 20.64
N THR A 31 53.79 -2.63 19.92
CA THR A 31 54.79 -3.70 19.92
C THR A 31 56.04 -3.39 19.09
N MET A 32 55.99 -2.43 18.18
CA MET A 32 57.14 -2.03 17.36
C MET A 32 57.92 -0.89 18.00
N VAL A 33 57.24 0.02 18.71
CA VAL A 33 57.86 1.16 19.44
C VAL A 33 58.34 0.76 20.84
N GLY A 34 57.63 -0.16 21.52
CA GLY A 34 57.96 -0.61 22.87
C GLY A 34 59.34 -1.27 23.02
N PRO A 35 59.75 -2.22 22.16
CA PRO A 35 61.03 -2.92 22.28
C PRO A 35 62.24 -2.06 21.89
N THR A 36 62.08 -1.18 20.89
CA THR A 36 63.15 -0.27 20.45
C THR A 36 63.55 0.71 21.57
N LEU A 37 62.61 1.11 22.42
CA LEU A 37 62.86 1.95 23.59
C LEU A 37 63.66 1.22 24.69
N PHE A 38 63.40 -0.07 24.90
CA PHE A 38 64.06 -0.85 25.95
C PHE A 38 65.50 -1.22 25.57
N HIS A 39 65.77 -1.43 24.28
CA HIS A 39 67.09 -1.84 23.79
C HIS A 39 68.11 -0.69 23.73
N ASP A 40 67.67 0.53 23.35
CA ASP A 40 68.55 1.72 23.35
C ASP A 40 68.91 2.19 24.77
N HIS A 41 68.00 2.02 25.75
CA HIS A 41 68.28 2.39 27.15
C HIS A 41 69.21 1.39 27.88
N MET A 42 69.17 0.10 27.54
CA MET A 42 70.06 -0.89 28.15
C MET A 42 71.51 -0.82 27.63
N LEU A 43 71.78 -0.11 26.53
CA LEU A 43 73.13 0.04 25.98
C LEU A 43 73.87 1.30 26.46
N MET A 44 73.18 2.26 27.10
CA MET A 44 73.79 3.47 27.69
C MET A 44 73.91 3.43 29.22
N THR A 45 73.56 2.32 29.88
CA THR A 45 73.67 2.18 31.35
C THR A 45 75.02 1.60 31.74
N GLY A 46 76.05 2.39 31.50
CA GLY A 46 77.35 2.28 32.14
C GLY A 46 77.61 3.50 33.03
N ARG A 47 77.07 3.48 34.26
CA ARG A 47 77.34 4.35 35.44
C ARG A 47 76.53 5.66 35.61
N GLU A 48 75.84 5.69 36.77
CA GLU A 48 75.61 6.81 37.72
C GLU A 48 74.69 8.01 37.32
N ASP A 49 73.38 7.97 37.67
CA ASP A 49 72.68 8.97 38.53
C ASP A 49 71.13 8.74 38.61
N PRO A 50 70.49 8.68 39.81
CA PRO A 50 69.06 8.29 39.96
C PRO A 50 68.02 9.35 39.54
N SER A 51 68.40 10.61 39.40
CA SER A 51 67.48 11.71 39.04
C SER A 51 67.34 11.94 37.53
N LEU A 52 68.27 11.42 36.73
CA LEU A 52 68.20 11.46 35.26
C LEU A 52 67.30 10.34 34.68
N GLU A 53 67.14 9.22 35.38
CA GLU A 53 66.34 8.07 34.90
C GLU A 53 64.83 8.37 34.83
N LEU A 54 64.28 9.13 35.80
CA LEU A 54 62.87 9.52 35.81
C LEU A 54 62.50 10.48 34.67
N PHE A 55 63.42 11.39 34.31
CA PHE A 55 63.19 12.39 33.26
C PHE A 55 63.23 11.78 31.86
N HIS A 56 64.14 10.83 31.60
CA HIS A 56 64.22 10.12 30.31
C HIS A 56 63.11 9.07 30.13
N ALA A 57 62.68 8.40 31.20
CA ALA A 57 61.52 7.51 31.15
C ALA A 57 60.21 8.25 30.84
N GLU A 58 60.00 9.43 31.42
CA GLU A 58 58.80 10.24 31.14
C GLU A 58 58.80 10.79 29.71
N GLN A 59 59.96 11.14 29.16
CA GLN A 59 60.08 11.69 27.81
C GLN A 59 59.88 10.62 26.73
N ALA A 60 60.47 9.42 26.91
CA ALA A 60 60.22 8.26 26.06
C ALA A 60 58.74 7.82 26.06
N TYR A 61 58.09 7.87 27.23
CA TYR A 61 56.66 7.57 27.35
C TYR A 61 55.78 8.59 26.62
N ARG A 62 56.12 9.89 26.69
CA ARG A 62 55.38 10.95 25.97
C ARG A 62 55.49 10.81 24.46
N ASP A 63 56.69 10.57 23.93
CA ASP A 63 56.89 10.45 22.48
C ASP A 63 56.21 9.20 21.89
N ALA A 64 56.23 8.07 22.61
CA ALA A 64 55.51 6.86 22.22
C ALA A 64 53.98 7.04 22.24
N ASN A 65 53.46 7.75 23.26
CA ASN A 65 52.02 8.07 23.32
C ASN A 65 51.61 9.03 22.20
N LEU A 66 52.44 10.02 21.87
CA LEU A 66 52.17 10.97 20.80
C LEU A 66 52.10 10.27 19.43
N ILE A 67 53.02 9.36 19.13
CA ILE A 67 53.00 8.58 17.87
C ILE A 67 51.77 7.67 17.81
N THR A 68 51.45 6.99 18.92
CA THR A 68 50.27 6.12 19.01
C THR A 68 48.98 6.90 18.77
N LEU A 69 48.82 8.06 19.43
CA LEU A 69 47.68 8.95 19.22
C LEU A 69 47.64 9.51 17.78
N ALA A 70 48.80 9.90 17.24
CA ALA A 70 48.92 10.46 15.89
C ALA A 70 48.53 9.48 14.79
N VAL A 71 48.64 8.16 15.01
CA VAL A 71 48.21 7.14 14.03
C VAL A 71 46.80 6.63 14.34
N ALA A 72 46.48 6.39 15.62
CA ALA A 72 45.20 5.81 16.02
C ALA A 72 44.03 6.75 15.70
N LEU A 73 44.15 8.05 15.99
CA LEU A 73 43.10 9.04 15.75
C LEU A 73 42.69 9.15 14.27
N PRO A 74 43.62 9.41 13.31
CA PRO A 74 43.23 9.50 11.91
C PRO A 74 42.72 8.18 11.34
N THR A 75 43.23 7.03 11.79
CA THR A 75 42.73 5.72 11.34
C THR A 75 41.28 5.50 11.78
N ALA A 76 40.97 5.81 13.05
CA ALA A 76 39.60 5.78 13.56
C ALA A 76 38.69 6.76 12.82
N LEU A 77 39.18 7.97 12.52
CA LEU A 77 38.41 8.99 11.81
C LEU A 77 38.09 8.57 10.37
N ILE A 78 39.10 8.11 9.61
CA ILE A 78 38.95 7.69 8.20
C ILE A 78 37.99 6.51 8.10
N SER A 79 38.14 5.55 9.00
CA SER A 79 37.30 4.35 9.00
C SER A 79 35.84 4.65 9.36
N ALA A 80 35.59 5.52 10.35
CA ALA A 80 34.26 6.02 10.65
C ALA A 80 33.64 6.80 9.46
N LEU A 81 34.44 7.62 8.78
CA LEU A 81 33.99 8.38 7.62
C LEU A 81 33.63 7.47 6.45
N LEU A 82 34.45 6.47 6.14
CA LEU A 82 34.19 5.47 5.10
C LEU A 82 32.93 4.66 5.40
N ALA A 83 32.77 4.19 6.63
CA ALA A 83 31.56 3.47 7.06
C ALA A 83 30.30 4.34 6.94
N SER A 84 30.38 5.61 7.36
CA SER A 84 29.28 6.58 7.27
C SER A 84 28.89 6.86 5.81
N LEU A 85 29.86 7.11 4.93
CA LEU A 85 29.63 7.36 3.51
C LEU A 85 29.05 6.13 2.81
N TRP A 86 29.53 4.94 3.14
CA TRP A 86 29.03 3.68 2.60
C TRP A 86 27.57 3.43 3.01
N LEU A 87 27.26 3.55 4.29
CA LEU A 87 25.90 3.36 4.81
C LEU A 87 24.93 4.40 4.24
N SER A 88 25.34 5.67 4.24
CA SER A 88 24.56 6.78 3.70
C SER A 88 24.19 6.52 2.24
N ARG A 89 25.15 6.11 1.40
CA ARG A 89 24.88 5.80 -0.01
C ARG A 89 23.99 4.56 -0.19
N ARG A 90 24.14 3.52 0.65
CA ARG A 90 23.36 2.28 0.54
C ARG A 90 21.89 2.46 0.93
N LEU A 91 21.59 3.32 1.91
CA LEU A 91 20.23 3.55 2.43
C LEU A 91 19.50 4.73 1.80
N ARG A 92 20.22 5.78 1.42
CA ARG A 92 19.59 7.02 0.93
C ARG A 92 18.77 6.79 -0.34
N THR A 93 19.31 6.06 -1.32
CA THR A 93 18.62 5.79 -2.58
C THR A 93 17.30 5.03 -2.40
N PRO A 94 17.25 3.84 -1.77
CA PRO A 94 15.99 3.10 -1.62
C PRO A 94 14.95 3.85 -0.76
N LEU A 95 15.37 4.61 0.25
CA LEU A 95 14.46 5.43 1.04
C LEU A 95 13.90 6.61 0.24
N GLN A 96 14.71 7.23 -0.63
CA GLN A 96 14.24 8.26 -1.54
C GLN A 96 13.25 7.70 -2.57
N ASP A 97 13.50 6.50 -3.10
CA ASP A 97 12.60 5.85 -4.05
C ASP A 97 11.26 5.49 -3.39
N LEU A 98 11.28 4.95 -2.16
CA LEU A 98 10.06 4.73 -1.36
C LEU A 98 9.31 6.03 -1.10
N THR A 99 10.04 7.10 -0.74
CA THR A 99 9.43 8.41 -0.47
C THR A 99 8.78 8.97 -1.72
N ARG A 100 9.47 8.94 -2.86
CA ARG A 100 8.92 9.37 -4.16
C ARG A 100 7.70 8.54 -4.56
N ALA A 101 7.76 7.22 -4.37
CA ALA A 101 6.64 6.34 -4.67
C ALA A 101 5.43 6.65 -3.77
N ALA A 102 5.65 6.85 -2.48
CA ALA A 102 4.60 7.25 -1.54
C ALA A 102 3.98 8.60 -1.90
N THR A 103 4.80 9.62 -2.23
CA THR A 103 4.30 10.91 -2.71
C THR A 103 3.53 10.78 -4.03
N SER A 104 4.00 9.94 -4.95
CA SER A 104 3.25 9.66 -6.19
C SER A 104 1.91 8.98 -5.91
N LEU A 105 1.82 8.14 -4.88
CA LEU A 105 0.58 7.50 -4.44
C LEU A 105 -0.43 8.55 -3.93
N THR A 106 0.03 9.61 -3.25
CA THR A 106 -0.84 10.69 -2.75
C THR A 106 -1.47 11.54 -3.86
N VAL A 107 -0.87 11.58 -5.05
CA VAL A 107 -1.44 12.28 -6.22
C VAL A 107 -2.27 11.36 -7.12
N GLY A 108 -2.61 10.16 -6.64
CA GLY A 108 -3.51 9.22 -7.34
C GLY A 108 -2.83 8.28 -8.33
N ASN A 109 -1.50 8.21 -8.37
CA ASN A 109 -0.78 7.24 -9.21
C ASN A 109 -0.59 5.91 -8.47
N TYR A 110 -1.63 5.07 -8.48
CA TYR A 110 -1.61 3.76 -7.80
C TYR A 110 -0.79 2.69 -8.52
N ARG A 111 -0.34 2.94 -9.76
CA ARG A 111 0.45 2.00 -10.58
C ARG A 111 1.94 2.03 -10.27
N ILE A 112 2.40 2.98 -9.44
CA ILE A 112 3.80 3.07 -9.06
C ILE A 112 4.20 1.85 -8.25
N ARG A 113 5.42 1.34 -8.50
CA ARG A 113 6.00 0.22 -7.78
C ARG A 113 7.43 0.57 -7.40
N VAL A 114 7.84 0.15 -6.22
CA VAL A 114 9.22 0.30 -5.74
C VAL A 114 9.98 -0.96 -6.10
N PRO A 115 11.12 -0.86 -6.81
CA PRO A 115 11.93 -2.03 -7.13
C PRO A 115 12.50 -2.64 -5.84
N ALA A 116 12.59 -3.97 -5.80
CA ALA A 116 13.29 -4.69 -4.75
C ALA A 116 14.80 -4.41 -4.88
N GLY A 117 15.25 -3.32 -4.26
CA GLY A 117 16.65 -2.91 -4.28
C GLY A 117 17.54 -3.88 -3.50
N GLU A 118 18.85 -3.79 -3.74
CA GLU A 118 19.85 -4.63 -3.06
C GLU A 118 20.20 -4.18 -1.63
N ALA A 119 19.47 -3.20 -1.08
CA ALA A 119 19.81 -2.57 0.19
C ALA A 119 19.72 -3.50 1.39
N GLY A 120 19.15 -4.69 1.23
CA GLY A 120 19.07 -5.73 2.25
C GLY A 120 17.65 -6.29 2.37
N PRO A 121 17.50 -7.44 3.03
CA PRO A 121 16.21 -8.11 3.15
C PRO A 121 15.15 -7.26 3.85
N GLU A 122 15.54 -6.40 4.79
CA GLU A 122 14.62 -5.52 5.52
C GLU A 122 14.00 -4.46 4.59
N VAL A 123 14.83 -3.83 3.75
CA VAL A 123 14.37 -2.83 2.77
C VAL A 123 13.55 -3.48 1.67
N THR A 124 13.95 -4.68 1.22
CA THR A 124 13.17 -5.47 0.25
C THR A 124 11.80 -5.83 0.82
N THR A 125 11.72 -6.23 2.09
CA THR A 125 10.46 -6.54 2.77
C THR A 125 9.56 -5.31 2.83
N LEU A 126 10.11 -4.14 3.17
CA LEU A 126 9.37 -2.89 3.17
C LEU A 126 8.86 -2.51 1.77
N ALA A 127 9.68 -2.67 0.74
CA ALA A 127 9.27 -2.45 -0.65
C ALA A 127 8.14 -3.38 -1.08
N HIS A 128 8.19 -4.66 -0.68
CA HIS A 128 7.09 -5.60 -0.92
C HIS A 128 5.81 -5.19 -0.19
N ALA A 129 5.89 -4.80 1.09
CA ALA A 129 4.74 -4.34 1.83
C ALA A 129 4.10 -3.09 1.18
N PHE A 130 4.92 -2.13 0.74
CA PHE A 130 4.47 -0.96 0.00
C PHE A 130 3.77 -1.35 -1.32
N ASN A 131 4.39 -2.23 -2.12
CA ASN A 131 3.81 -2.66 -3.39
C ASN A 131 2.47 -3.39 -3.20
N THR A 132 2.34 -4.24 -2.18
CA THR A 132 1.07 -4.89 -1.83
C THR A 132 0.00 -3.88 -1.43
N MET A 133 0.36 -2.85 -0.66
CA MET A 133 -0.55 -1.75 -0.31
C MET A 133 -0.99 -0.97 -1.56
N ALA A 134 -0.06 -0.64 -2.45
CA ALA A 134 -0.35 0.05 -3.70
C ALA A 134 -1.29 -0.76 -4.60
N ASP A 135 -1.09 -2.08 -4.67
CA ASP A 135 -1.93 -3.00 -5.44
C ASP A 135 -3.37 -3.06 -4.92
N ARG A 136 -3.55 -3.16 -3.60
CA ARG A 136 -4.87 -3.10 -2.96
C ARG A 136 -5.56 -1.76 -3.23
N LEU A 137 -4.83 -0.66 -3.17
CA LEU A 137 -5.38 0.67 -3.40
C LEU A 137 -5.77 0.86 -4.88
N GLU A 138 -4.94 0.39 -5.81
CA GLU A 138 -5.23 0.37 -7.25
C GLU A 138 -6.53 -0.40 -7.53
N HIS A 139 -6.67 -1.59 -6.94
CA HIS A 139 -7.87 -2.41 -7.12
C HIS A 139 -9.12 -1.74 -6.55
N THR A 140 -9.06 -1.21 -5.33
CA THR A 140 -10.19 -0.49 -4.70
C THR A 140 -10.61 0.72 -5.54
N GLU A 141 -9.65 1.51 -6.04
CA GLU A 141 -9.95 2.65 -6.90
C GLU A 141 -10.56 2.22 -8.23
N GLN A 142 -10.04 1.15 -8.85
CA GLN A 142 -10.58 0.62 -10.10
C GLN A 142 -12.04 0.16 -9.93
N VAL A 143 -12.33 -0.57 -8.85
CA VAL A 143 -13.68 -1.01 -8.49
C VAL A 143 -14.59 0.20 -8.26
N ARG A 144 -14.14 1.20 -7.50
CA ARG A 144 -14.88 2.45 -7.27
C ARG A 144 -15.23 3.15 -8.58
N ARG A 145 -14.27 3.31 -9.50
CA ARG A 145 -14.49 3.95 -10.81
C ARG A 145 -15.47 3.18 -11.66
N GLN A 146 -15.34 1.85 -11.70
CA GLN A 146 -16.25 0.99 -12.45
C GLN A 146 -17.68 1.09 -11.89
N MET A 147 -17.84 1.06 -10.56
CA MET A 147 -19.13 1.24 -9.90
C MET A 147 -19.74 2.59 -10.28
N LEU A 148 -19.00 3.70 -10.11
CA LEU A 148 -19.50 5.04 -10.47
C LEU A 148 -19.90 5.14 -11.95
N SER A 149 -19.15 4.53 -12.86
CA SER A 149 -19.48 4.49 -14.28
C SER A 149 -20.76 3.69 -14.55
N ASN A 150 -20.91 2.53 -13.92
CA ASN A 150 -22.10 1.69 -14.07
C ASN A 150 -23.34 2.42 -13.53
N LEU A 151 -23.23 3.03 -12.35
CA LEU A 151 -24.29 3.81 -11.73
C LEU A 151 -24.74 4.98 -12.62
N ALA A 152 -23.79 5.73 -13.18
CA ALA A 152 -24.11 6.82 -14.10
C ALA A 152 -24.87 6.32 -15.33
N HIS A 153 -24.49 5.15 -15.87
CA HIS A 153 -25.17 4.55 -17.02
C HIS A 153 -26.58 4.05 -16.69
N GLU A 154 -26.72 3.33 -15.56
CA GLU A 154 -28.00 2.77 -15.11
C GLU A 154 -29.00 3.84 -14.67
N MET A 155 -28.53 4.98 -14.12
CA MET A 155 -29.37 6.15 -13.82
C MET A 155 -29.71 6.96 -15.07
N GLY A 156 -28.78 7.10 -16.01
CA GLY A 156 -28.97 7.91 -17.21
C GLY A 156 -30.12 7.43 -18.09
N THR A 157 -30.32 6.11 -18.18
CA THR A 157 -31.39 5.51 -18.98
C THR A 157 -32.80 5.88 -18.48
N PRO A 158 -33.20 5.58 -17.24
CA PRO A 158 -34.53 5.93 -16.72
C PRO A 158 -34.75 7.45 -16.66
N LEU A 159 -33.71 8.23 -16.37
CA LEU A 159 -33.80 9.70 -16.41
C LEU A 159 -34.06 10.21 -17.83
N SER A 160 -33.36 9.69 -18.84
CA SER A 160 -33.59 10.08 -20.24
C SER A 160 -35.02 9.75 -20.67
N VAL A 161 -35.55 8.60 -20.26
CA VAL A 161 -36.95 8.24 -20.54
C VAL A 161 -37.90 9.23 -19.87
N LEU A 162 -37.70 9.57 -18.59
CA LEU A 162 -38.52 10.56 -17.90
C LEU A 162 -38.49 11.93 -18.59
N THR A 163 -37.31 12.39 -19.03
CA THR A 163 -37.15 13.64 -19.78
C THR A 163 -37.92 13.60 -21.10
N VAL A 164 -37.78 12.54 -21.89
CA VAL A 164 -38.50 12.39 -23.17
C VAL A 164 -40.02 12.44 -22.98
N TYR A 165 -40.55 11.80 -21.94
CA TYR A 165 -41.98 11.84 -21.65
C TYR A 165 -42.44 13.21 -21.15
N LEU A 166 -41.63 13.90 -20.33
CA LEU A 166 -41.93 15.26 -19.88
C LEU A 166 -41.94 16.26 -21.05
N ASP A 167 -40.95 16.20 -21.93
CA ASP A 167 -40.88 17.03 -23.13
C ASP A 167 -42.07 16.72 -24.07
N GLY A 168 -42.38 15.45 -24.29
CA GLY A 168 -43.53 15.04 -25.09
C GLY A 168 -44.88 15.52 -24.54
N LEU A 169 -45.03 15.55 -23.21
CA LEU A 169 -46.20 16.12 -22.53
C LEU A 169 -46.26 17.65 -22.69
N GLN A 170 -45.12 18.32 -22.61
CA GLN A 170 -45.02 19.78 -22.76
C GLN A 170 -45.31 20.23 -24.20
N ASP A 171 -44.84 19.48 -25.19
CA ASP A 171 -45.05 19.75 -26.62
C ASP A 171 -46.44 19.29 -27.12
N GLY A 172 -47.23 18.64 -26.26
CA GLY A 172 -48.54 18.09 -26.60
C GLY A 172 -48.49 16.90 -27.57
N VAL A 173 -47.31 16.29 -27.75
CA VAL A 173 -47.09 15.10 -28.57
C VAL A 173 -47.51 13.83 -27.83
N VAL A 174 -47.43 13.84 -26.50
CA VAL A 174 -47.85 12.75 -25.61
C VAL A 174 -48.98 13.23 -24.72
N ASP A 175 -50.06 12.46 -24.63
CA ASP A 175 -51.15 12.73 -23.70
C ASP A 175 -50.87 12.14 -22.31
N TRP A 176 -51.32 12.86 -21.28
CA TRP A 176 -51.38 12.32 -19.93
C TRP A 176 -52.49 11.28 -19.82
N ASN A 177 -52.11 10.00 -19.93
CA ASN A 177 -53.00 8.86 -19.81
C ASN A 177 -52.44 7.81 -18.83
N ASN A 178 -53.21 6.75 -18.57
CA ASN A 178 -52.79 5.69 -17.66
C ASN A 178 -51.48 5.01 -18.08
N ALA A 179 -51.22 4.85 -19.39
CA ALA A 179 -49.98 4.24 -19.87
C ALA A 179 -48.77 5.15 -19.61
N THR A 180 -48.88 6.46 -19.91
CA THR A 180 -47.85 7.47 -19.61
C THR A 180 -47.54 7.51 -18.11
N HIS A 181 -48.58 7.55 -17.27
CA HIS A 181 -48.43 7.50 -15.82
C HIS A 181 -47.71 6.23 -15.35
N THR A 182 -48.10 5.06 -15.86
CA THR A 182 -47.45 3.78 -15.51
C THR A 182 -45.97 3.77 -15.91
N ILE A 183 -45.62 4.25 -17.11
CA ILE A 183 -44.22 4.27 -17.57
C ILE A 183 -43.37 5.18 -16.70
N MET A 184 -43.83 6.41 -16.42
CA MET A 184 -43.10 7.33 -15.56
C MET A 184 -42.96 6.81 -14.13
N ALA A 185 -44.03 6.24 -13.56
CA ALA A 185 -44.00 5.62 -12.24
C ALA A 185 -43.02 4.44 -12.17
N ASP A 186 -42.96 3.61 -13.22
CA ASP A 186 -42.01 2.49 -13.32
C ASP A 186 -40.55 2.97 -13.40
N GLN A 187 -40.27 4.07 -14.10
CA GLN A 187 -38.91 4.63 -14.15
C GLN A 187 -38.50 5.25 -12.81
N LEU A 188 -39.43 5.95 -12.14
CA LEU A 188 -39.17 6.49 -10.80
C LEU A 188 -38.92 5.36 -9.79
N ALA A 189 -39.72 4.29 -9.84
CA ALA A 189 -39.53 3.12 -8.98
C ALA A 189 -38.18 2.41 -9.24
N ARG A 190 -37.70 2.38 -10.50
CA ARG A 190 -36.35 1.87 -10.82
C ARG A 190 -35.26 2.73 -10.20
N LEU A 191 -35.37 4.05 -10.30
CA LEU A 191 -34.41 4.98 -9.67
C LEU A 191 -34.38 4.83 -8.15
N THR A 192 -35.54 4.66 -7.51
CA THR A 192 -35.62 4.41 -6.06
C THR A 192 -34.89 3.12 -5.67
N ARG A 193 -35.13 2.00 -6.37
CA ARG A 193 -34.45 0.74 -6.10
C ARG A 193 -32.94 0.85 -6.28
N LEU A 194 -32.49 1.53 -7.34
CA LEU A 194 -31.06 1.75 -7.57
C LEU A 194 -30.42 2.59 -6.46
N MET A 195 -31.14 3.57 -5.89
CA MET A 195 -30.67 4.32 -4.73
C MET A 195 -30.53 3.41 -3.50
N GLU A 196 -31.53 2.55 -3.24
CA GLU A 196 -31.50 1.57 -2.14
C GLU A 196 -30.30 0.61 -2.30
N ASP A 197 -30.08 0.08 -3.51
CA ASP A 197 -28.95 -0.81 -3.81
C ASP A 197 -27.59 -0.13 -3.55
N ILE A 198 -27.45 1.17 -3.85
CA ILE A 198 -26.23 1.94 -3.57
C ILE A 198 -26.04 2.15 -2.06
N ASP A 199 -27.11 2.43 -1.33
CA ASP A 199 -27.05 2.59 0.13
C ASP A 199 -26.57 1.30 0.81
N ASP A 200 -27.12 0.16 0.39
CA ASP A 200 -26.70 -1.16 0.87
C ASP A 200 -25.21 -1.42 0.59
N VAL A 201 -24.73 -1.11 -0.61
CA VAL A 201 -23.30 -1.23 -0.97
C VAL A 201 -22.43 -0.27 -0.14
N SER A 202 -22.86 0.97 0.10
CA SER A 202 -22.10 1.93 0.91
C SER A 202 -21.98 1.44 2.35
N ARG A 203 -23.07 0.92 2.93
CA ARG A 203 -23.06 0.34 4.29
C ARG A 203 -22.16 -0.89 4.38
N ALA A 204 -22.08 -1.69 3.33
CA ALA A 204 -21.14 -2.82 3.21
C ALA A 204 -19.68 -2.38 3.26
N GLN A 205 -19.32 -1.34 2.49
CA GLN A 205 -17.94 -0.89 2.37
C GLN A 205 -17.39 -0.24 3.64
N GLU A 206 -18.23 0.43 4.43
CA GLU A 206 -17.83 1.09 5.68
C GLU A 206 -17.70 0.13 6.88
N HIS A 207 -17.67 -1.19 6.67
CA HIS A 207 -17.71 -2.20 7.74
C HIS A 207 -18.91 -2.01 8.69
N ARG A 208 -20.03 -1.45 8.19
CA ARG A 208 -21.28 -1.24 8.95
C ARG A 208 -22.37 -2.26 8.61
N ILE A 209 -22.00 -3.42 8.11
CA ILE A 209 -22.89 -4.58 8.13
C ILE A 209 -22.61 -5.33 9.42
N ASP A 210 -23.51 -5.14 10.38
CA ASP A 210 -23.57 -5.98 11.58
C ASP A 210 -24.07 -7.35 11.12
N LEU A 211 -23.15 -8.31 11.02
CA LEU A 211 -23.48 -9.68 10.65
C LEU A 211 -23.88 -10.43 11.91
N ASP A 212 -25.19 -10.57 12.13
CA ASP A 212 -25.72 -11.44 13.17
C ASP A 212 -25.63 -12.90 12.70
N LEU A 213 -24.58 -13.58 13.14
CA LEU A 213 -24.30 -14.96 12.77
C LEU A 213 -25.15 -15.90 13.64
N ALA A 214 -26.21 -16.47 13.06
CA ALA A 214 -27.01 -17.52 13.68
C ALA A 214 -26.78 -18.88 12.98
N GLU A 215 -26.73 -19.98 13.75
CA GLU A 215 -26.77 -21.33 13.19
C GLU A 215 -28.18 -21.64 12.70
N GLU A 216 -28.39 -21.62 11.39
CA GLU A 216 -29.64 -22.04 10.75
C GLU A 216 -29.45 -23.34 9.96
N GLY A 217 -30.48 -24.20 9.99
CA GLY A 217 -30.52 -25.42 9.19
C GLY A 217 -30.59 -25.10 7.70
N PHE A 218 -29.63 -25.61 6.91
CA PHE A 218 -29.54 -25.35 5.47
C PHE A 218 -30.84 -25.64 4.70
N GLY A 219 -31.62 -26.64 5.12
CA GLY A 219 -32.91 -26.99 4.51
C GLY A 219 -34.00 -25.95 4.76
N ASP A 220 -34.05 -25.37 5.96
CA ASP A 220 -35.03 -24.33 6.33
C ASP A 220 -34.71 -23.01 5.63
N LEU A 221 -33.41 -22.72 5.47
CA LEU A 221 -32.93 -21.54 4.75
C LEU A 221 -33.28 -21.65 3.25
N LEU A 222 -33.11 -22.83 2.65
CA LEU A 222 -33.54 -23.12 1.27
C LEU A 222 -35.06 -23.01 1.09
N HIS A 223 -35.85 -23.54 2.02
CA HIS A 223 -37.31 -23.44 1.96
C HIS A 223 -37.79 -22.00 2.13
N THR A 224 -37.17 -21.24 3.03
CA THR A 224 -37.48 -19.81 3.25
C THR A 224 -37.11 -18.97 2.03
N ALA A 225 -35.92 -19.20 1.45
CA ALA A 225 -35.50 -18.53 0.22
C ALA A 225 -36.40 -18.90 -0.98
N ALA A 226 -36.78 -20.17 -1.12
CA ALA A 226 -37.69 -20.63 -2.18
C ALA A 226 -39.11 -20.05 -2.02
N ALA A 227 -39.61 -19.95 -0.78
CA ALA A 227 -40.89 -19.34 -0.49
C ALA A 227 -40.88 -17.82 -0.78
N ALA A 228 -39.81 -17.13 -0.40
CA ALA A 228 -39.63 -15.70 -0.68
C ALA A 228 -39.51 -15.44 -2.20
N GLY A 229 -38.71 -16.25 -2.92
CA GLY A 229 -38.58 -16.18 -4.37
C GLY A 229 -39.90 -16.48 -5.11
N GLY A 230 -40.67 -17.44 -4.62
CA GLY A 230 -42.01 -17.76 -5.12
C GLY A 230 -42.99 -16.58 -5.01
N LEU A 231 -42.93 -15.82 -3.90
CA LEU A 231 -43.76 -14.63 -3.69
C LEU A 231 -43.42 -13.48 -4.65
N MET A 232 -42.13 -13.27 -4.95
CA MET A 232 -41.68 -12.25 -5.91
C MET A 232 -42.11 -12.58 -7.35
N LEU A 233 -41.99 -13.85 -7.75
CA LEU A 233 -42.45 -14.31 -9.07
C LEU A 233 -43.98 -14.20 -9.20
N THR A 234 -44.72 -14.42 -8.11
CA THR A 234 -46.18 -14.26 -8.10
C THR A 234 -46.59 -12.79 -8.28
N LYS A 235 -45.93 -11.84 -7.60
CA LYS A 235 -46.14 -10.39 -7.82
C LYS A 235 -45.80 -9.97 -9.25
N ALA A 236 -44.72 -10.49 -9.84
CA ALA A 236 -44.37 -10.21 -11.24
C ALA A 236 -45.41 -10.75 -12.24
N SER A 237 -46.03 -11.90 -11.95
CA SER A 237 -47.10 -12.49 -12.79
C SER A 237 -48.42 -11.69 -12.72
N ILE A 238 -48.70 -11.03 -11.59
CA ILE A 238 -49.91 -10.22 -11.39
C ILE A 238 -49.87 -8.94 -12.25
N TYR A 239 -48.69 -8.34 -12.44
CA TYR A 239 -48.54 -7.20 -13.36
C TYR A 239 -48.66 -7.62 -14.84
N ARG A 240 -48.11 -8.78 -15.23
CA ARG A 240 -48.22 -9.30 -16.61
C ARG A 240 -49.66 -9.68 -16.99
N SER A 241 -50.44 -10.23 -16.05
CA SER A 241 -51.84 -10.61 -16.30
C SER A 241 -52.83 -9.44 -16.33
N ARG A 242 -52.44 -8.27 -15.80
CA ARG A 242 -53.26 -7.04 -15.87
C ARG A 242 -53.09 -6.27 -17.18
N LEU A 243 -51.95 -6.39 -17.87
CA LEU A 243 -51.71 -5.81 -19.20
C LEU A 243 -52.35 -6.60 -20.36
N LEU A 244 -52.77 -7.85 -20.13
CA LEU A 244 -53.42 -8.70 -21.14
C LEU A 244 -54.96 -8.75 -21.05
N ARG A 245 -55.60 -8.00 -20.13
CA ARG A 245 -57.05 -7.81 -20.16
C ARG A 245 -57.40 -6.71 -21.15
N THR A 246 -57.59 -7.09 -22.41
CA THR A 246 -58.37 -6.30 -23.36
C THR A 246 -59.77 -6.05 -22.78
N PRO A 247 -60.30 -4.81 -22.82
CA PRO A 247 -61.65 -4.52 -22.34
C PRO A 247 -62.69 -5.30 -23.15
N PRO A 248 -63.76 -5.83 -22.51
CA PRO A 248 -64.83 -6.53 -23.23
C PRO A 248 -65.65 -5.48 -24.01
N GLY A 249 -65.48 -5.43 -25.34
CA GLY A 249 -66.31 -4.54 -26.18
C GLY A 249 -65.83 -4.28 -27.61
N CYS A 250 -64.57 -4.50 -27.97
CA CYS A 250 -64.13 -4.30 -29.37
C CYS A 250 -64.30 -5.57 -30.20
N SER A 251 -65.53 -5.85 -30.64
CA SER A 251 -65.74 -6.73 -31.79
C SER A 251 -65.34 -5.97 -33.07
N TRP A 252 -64.08 -6.13 -33.48
CA TRP A 252 -63.66 -5.76 -34.83
C TRP A 252 -64.31 -6.74 -35.82
N THR A 253 -65.48 -6.40 -36.34
CA THR A 253 -66.06 -7.04 -37.52
C THR A 253 -65.48 -6.38 -38.76
N GLY A 254 -64.22 -6.72 -39.06
CA GLY A 254 -63.54 -6.33 -40.29
C GLY A 254 -63.89 -7.30 -41.42
N ASN A 255 -64.89 -6.93 -42.21
CA ASN A 255 -65.28 -7.55 -43.48
C ASN A 255 -64.08 -7.58 -44.45
N ALA A 256 -63.54 -8.76 -44.72
CA ALA A 256 -62.62 -9.00 -45.84
C ALA A 256 -63.44 -9.34 -47.09
N SER A 257 -63.82 -8.32 -47.84
CA SER A 257 -64.26 -8.46 -49.23
C SER A 257 -63.68 -7.35 -50.11
N ALA A 258 -63.07 -7.79 -51.23
CA ALA A 258 -62.80 -7.07 -52.47
C ALA A 258 -61.77 -5.91 -52.46
N ARG A 259 -60.52 -6.18 -52.87
CA ARG A 259 -59.98 -6.05 -54.25
C ARG A 259 -58.50 -6.38 -54.29
#